data_AF-A0A0F9D330-F1
#
_entry.id   AF-A0A0F9D330-F1
#
_cell.length_a   1.000
_cell.length_b   1.000
_cell.length_c   1.000
_cell.angle_alpha   90.00
_cell.angle_beta   90.00
_cell.angle_gamma   90.00
#
_symmetry.space_group_name_H-M   'P 1'
#
loop_
_entity.id
_entity.type
_entity.pdbx_description
1 polymer ?
#
loop_
_entity_poly.entity_id
_entity_poly.type
_entity_poly.pdbx_seq_one_letter_code
_entity_poly.pdbx_strand_id
1 'polypeptide(L)'
;MCVGLTLDENKITVVFLGDGVYLMLENKPELINSGVIHKHIETLQLLKHKLIVEKEVFEKLGKDNIKYDDVEIMNQSQIAKVISSADVVITC
;
A
#
# COMPACT_ATOMS: atom_id res chain seq x y z
N MET A 1 -7.75 1.84 8.16
CA MET A 1 -7.35 0.58 7.47
C MET A 1 -8.53 -0.38 7.44
N CYS A 2 -8.86 -0.89 6.26
CA CYS A 2 -10.09 -1.63 5.98
C CYS A 2 -9.85 -3.15 5.80
N VAL A 3 -8.99 -3.75 6.63
CA VAL A 3 -8.67 -5.20 6.53
C VAL A 3 -9.92 -6.07 6.62
N GLY A 4 -10.98 -5.65 7.33
CA GLY A 4 -12.24 -6.39 7.38
C GLY A 4 -12.91 -6.63 6.01
N LEU A 5 -12.56 -5.85 4.97
CA LEU A 5 -13.06 -6.06 3.61
C LEU A 5 -12.51 -7.35 2.99
N THR A 6 -11.38 -7.86 3.49
CA THR A 6 -10.73 -9.09 2.99
C THR A 6 -11.44 -10.36 3.48
N LEU A 7 -12.49 -10.24 4.31
CA LEU A 7 -13.22 -11.38 4.87
C LEU A 7 -14.31 -11.93 3.95
N ASP A 8 -14.62 -11.20 2.87
CA ASP A 8 -15.61 -11.56 1.87
C ASP A 8 -14.92 -11.75 0.49
N GLU A 9 -15.63 -12.25 -0.52
CA GLU A 9 -15.09 -12.58 -1.85
C GLU A 9 -14.84 -11.33 -2.73
N ASN A 10 -14.17 -10.34 -2.18
CA ASN A 10 -13.82 -9.10 -2.88
C ASN A 10 -12.42 -9.16 -3.49
N LYS A 11 -12.30 -8.69 -4.74
CA LYS A 11 -10.99 -8.44 -5.33
C LYS A 11 -10.43 -7.11 -4.82
N ILE A 12 -9.56 -7.17 -3.82
CA ILE A 12 -8.99 -5.98 -3.18
C ILE A 12 -7.66 -5.60 -3.81
N THR A 13 -7.53 -4.31 -4.13
CA THR A 13 -6.28 -3.66 -4.52
C THR A 13 -6.04 -2.48 -3.59
N VAL A 14 -4.86 -2.40 -2.99
CA VAL A 14 -4.48 -1.31 -2.08
C VAL A 14 -3.47 -0.42 -2.77
N VAL A 15 -3.74 0.89 -2.80
CA VAL A 15 -2.89 1.88 -3.45
C VAL A 15 -2.35 2.85 -2.41
N PHE A 16 -1.03 2.99 -2.33
CA PHE A 16 -0.34 3.94 -1.48
C PHE A 16 0.05 5.17 -2.32
N LEU A 17 -0.57 6.31 -2.01
CA LEU A 17 -0.39 7.60 -2.68
C LEU A 17 0.18 8.64 -1.71
N GLY A 18 0.92 9.62 -2.21
CA GLY A 18 1.45 10.73 -1.40
C GLY A 18 2.21 10.23 -0.17
N ASP A 19 1.87 10.74 1.01
CA ASP A 19 2.54 10.35 2.26
C ASP A 19 2.28 8.88 2.66
N GLY A 20 1.24 8.23 2.09
CA GLY A 20 1.01 6.81 2.28
C GLY A 20 2.17 5.94 1.77
N VAL A 21 2.96 6.44 0.81
CA VAL A 21 4.14 5.75 0.28
C VAL A 21 5.19 5.47 1.36
N TYR A 22 5.30 6.31 2.40
CA TYR A 22 6.26 6.09 3.49
C TYR A 22 5.99 4.82 4.29
N LEU A 23 4.76 4.33 4.31
CA LEU A 23 4.39 3.08 4.97
C LEU A 23 5.06 1.86 4.32
N MET A 24 5.43 1.98 3.04
CA MET A 24 6.02 0.89 2.24
C MET A 24 7.53 0.79 2.38
N LEU A 25 8.14 1.72 3.11
CA LEU A 25 9.58 1.81 3.33
C LEU A 25 9.91 1.19 4.68
N GLU A 26 11.17 0.77 4.84
CA GLU A 26 11.66 0.37 6.16
C GLU A 26 11.49 1.53 7.15
N ASN A 27 10.81 1.25 8.25
CA ASN A 27 10.56 2.19 9.33
C ASN A 27 10.57 1.46 10.68
N LYS A 28 10.73 2.24 11.76
CA LYS A 28 10.96 1.75 13.12
C LYS A 28 10.00 2.40 14.13
N PRO A 29 8.68 2.13 14.05
CA PRO A 29 7.67 2.76 14.90
C PRO A 29 7.90 2.48 16.40
N GLU A 30 8.60 1.39 16.72
CA GLU A 30 8.99 1.02 18.09
C GLU A 30 9.87 2.06 18.77
N LEU A 31 10.66 2.85 18.03
CA LEU A 31 11.53 3.90 18.60
C LEU A 31 10.74 5.02 19.28
N ILE A 32 9.46 5.18 18.94
CA ILE A 32 8.56 6.18 19.52
C ILE A 32 7.39 5.53 20.28
N ASN A 33 7.48 4.24 20.61
CA ASN A 33 6.39 3.46 21.20
C ASN A 33 5.09 3.50 20.37
N SER A 34 5.19 3.70 19.05
CA SER A 34 4.05 3.66 18.16
C SER A 34 3.63 2.22 17.87
N GLY A 35 2.32 2.02 17.67
CA GLY A 35 1.72 0.70 17.48
C GLY A 35 2.11 -0.01 16.18
N VAL A 36 1.48 -1.18 15.96
CA VAL A 36 1.91 -2.14 14.95
C VAL A 36 1.34 -1.84 13.56
N ILE A 37 1.98 -0.91 12.86
CA ILE A 37 1.60 -0.52 11.49
C ILE A 37 1.87 -1.65 10.49
N HIS A 38 2.97 -2.38 10.67
CA HIS A 38 3.42 -3.39 9.69
C HIS A 38 2.51 -4.61 9.60
N LYS A 39 1.93 -5.08 10.72
CA LYS A 39 1.09 -6.29 10.77
C LYS A 39 -0.07 -6.25 9.78
N HIS A 40 -0.67 -5.07 9.59
CA HIS A 40 -1.79 -4.93 8.68
C HIS A 40 -1.37 -5.06 7.21
N ILE A 41 -0.21 -4.51 6.85
CA ILE A 41 0.33 -4.63 5.48
C ILE A 41 0.81 -6.06 5.22
N GLU A 42 1.48 -6.69 6.20
CA GLU A 42 1.87 -8.10 6.14
C GLU A 42 0.65 -9.01 5.94
N THR A 43 -0.48 -8.71 6.60
CA THR A 43 -1.73 -9.46 6.41
C THR A 43 -2.23 -9.36 4.97
N LEU A 44 -2.17 -8.17 4.35
CA LEU A 44 -2.57 -7.99 2.95
C LEU A 44 -1.69 -8.80 1.99
N GLN A 45 -0.38 -8.90 2.25
CA GLN A 45 0.52 -9.74 1.46
C GLN A 45 0.24 -11.24 1.66
N LEU A 46 -0.02 -11.65 2.90
CA LEU A 46 -0.37 -13.04 3.25
C LEU A 46 -1.62 -13.51 2.51
N LEU A 47 -2.59 -12.61 2.36
CA LEU A 47 -3.82 -12.81 1.58
C LEU A 47 -3.64 -12.61 0.07
N LYS A 48 -2.41 -12.31 -0.38
CA LYS A 48 -2.03 -12.08 -1.78
C LYS A 48 -2.86 -11.00 -2.47
N HIS A 49 -3.26 -9.98 -1.72
CA HIS A 49 -3.90 -8.80 -2.30
C HIS A 49 -2.87 -7.94 -3.03
N LYS A 50 -3.30 -7.29 -4.11
CA LYS A 50 -2.43 -6.46 -4.94
C LYS A 50 -2.11 -5.17 -4.19
N LEU A 51 -0.81 -4.87 -4.03
CA LEU A 51 -0.30 -3.65 -3.43
C LEU A 51 0.34 -2.78 -4.52
N ILE A 52 -0.02 -1.50 -4.58
CA ILE A 52 0.49 -0.54 -5.56
C ILE A 52 1.05 0.68 -4.86
N VAL A 53 2.19 1.19 -5.34
CA VAL A 53 2.85 2.40 -4.84
C VAL A 53 3.01 3.43 -5.94
N GLU A 54 2.77 4.70 -5.61
CA GLU A 54 3.01 5.84 -6.49
C GLU A 54 4.51 6.04 -6.78
N LYS A 55 4.86 5.89 -8.05
CA LYS A 55 6.24 5.99 -8.55
C LYS A 55 6.86 7.35 -8.27
N GLU A 56 6.14 8.42 -8.56
CA GLU A 56 6.66 9.80 -8.52
C GLU A 56 7.06 10.24 -7.10
N VAL A 57 6.36 9.73 -6.09
CA VAL A 57 6.71 9.97 -4.69
C VAL A 57 7.82 9.02 -4.28
N PHE A 58 7.71 7.73 -4.63
CA PHE A 58 8.70 6.73 -4.30
C PHE A 58 10.12 7.08 -4.79
N GLU A 59 10.25 7.52 -6.04
CA GLU A 59 11.55 7.91 -6.64
C GLU A 59 12.18 9.12 -5.94
N LYS A 60 11.37 10.08 -5.46
CA LYS A 60 11.88 11.26 -4.73
C LYS A 60 12.47 10.89 -3.37
N LEU A 61 12.09 9.75 -2.81
CA LEU A 61 12.57 9.30 -1.49
C LEU A 61 13.92 8.59 -1.56
N GLY A 62 14.46 8.38 -2.77
CA GLY A 62 15.82 7.88 -2.98
C GLY A 62 16.07 6.50 -2.35
N LYS A 63 15.05 5.63 -2.35
CA LYS A 63 15.13 4.32 -1.68
C LYS A 63 15.13 3.18 -2.68
N ASP A 64 16.16 2.35 -2.58
CA ASP A 64 16.26 1.06 -3.27
C ASP A 64 15.48 -0.06 -2.54
N ASN A 65 14.86 0.23 -1.39
CA ASN A 65 14.29 -0.82 -0.53
C ASN A 65 12.83 -0.53 -0.15
N ILE A 66 11.91 -1.10 -0.94
CA ILE A 66 10.57 -1.42 -0.45
C ILE A 66 10.72 -2.51 0.61
N LYS A 67 10.05 -2.35 1.76
CA LYS A 67 10.08 -3.33 2.85
C LYS A 67 9.36 -4.64 2.49
N TYR A 68 8.36 -4.53 1.64
CA TYR A 68 7.38 -5.56 1.32
C TYR A 68 7.60 -6.15 -0.08
N ASP A 69 7.50 -7.46 -0.18
CA ASP A 69 7.49 -8.20 -1.44
C ASP A 69 6.24 -7.96 -2.31
N ASP A 70 6.35 -8.26 -3.61
CA ASP A 70 5.26 -8.24 -4.61
C ASP A 70 4.49 -6.91 -4.71
N VAL A 71 5.19 -5.79 -4.48
CA VAL A 71 4.62 -4.44 -4.60
C VAL A 71 4.80 -3.91 -6.03
N GLU A 72 3.70 -3.51 -6.65
CA GLU A 72 3.74 -2.88 -7.98
C GLU A 72 3.99 -1.38 -7.89
N ILE A 73 5.00 -0.88 -8.61
CA ILE A 73 5.29 0.55 -8.70
C ILE A 73 4.63 1.11 -9.95
N MET A 74 3.72 2.07 -9.79
CA MET A 74 2.94 2.65 -10.89
C MET A 74 2.98 4.18 -10.87
N ASN A 75 2.99 4.78 -12.06
CA ASN A 75 2.83 6.23 -12.20
C ASN A 75 1.37 6.66 -12.01
N GLN A 76 1.13 7.95 -11.84
CA GLN A 76 -0.20 8.51 -11.60
C GLN A 76 -1.23 8.11 -12.67
N SER A 77 -0.83 8.08 -13.95
CA SER A 77 -1.73 7.73 -15.05
C SER A 77 -2.19 6.26 -15.02
N GLN A 78 -1.31 5.35 -14.58
CA GLN A 78 -1.61 3.94 -14.40
C GLN A 78 -2.52 3.74 -13.19
N ILE A 79 -2.23 4.43 -12.09
CA ILE A 79 -3.05 4.39 -10.88
C ILE A 79 -4.46 4.93 -11.15
N ALA A 80 -4.58 6.04 -11.90
CA ALA A 80 -5.88 6.58 -12.27
C ALA A 80 -6.73 5.57 -13.04
N LYS A 81 -6.13 4.73 -13.91
CA LYS A 81 -6.83 3.64 -14.59
C LYS A 81 -7.30 2.55 -13.63
N VAL A 82 -6.47 2.16 -12.66
CA VAL A 82 -6.85 1.19 -11.62
C VAL A 82 -8.05 1.71 -10.83
N ILE A 83 -7.97 2.95 -10.34
CA ILE A 83 -9.05 3.60 -9.58
C ILE A 83 -10.33 3.72 -10.42
N SER A 84 -10.22 4.14 -11.68
CA SER A 84 -11.40 4.30 -12.56
C SER A 84 -12.06 2.97 -12.93
N SER A 85 -11.35 1.85 -12.79
CA SER A 85 -11.88 0.51 -13.06
C SER A 85 -12.48 -0.16 -11.82
N ALA A 86 -12.36 0.45 -10.63
CA ALA A 86 -12.87 -0.12 -9.40
C ALA A 86 -14.37 0.18 -9.25
N ASP A 87 -15.14 -0.81 -8.79
CA ASP A 87 -16.55 -0.63 -8.47
C ASP A 87 -16.75 0.31 -7.26
N VAL A 88 -15.81 0.25 -6.31
CA VAL A 88 -15.83 1.05 -5.09
C VAL A 88 -14.41 1.50 -4.74
N VAL A 89 -14.27 2.76 -4.35
CA VAL A 89 -13.02 3.34 -3.84
C VAL A 89 -13.23 3.80 -2.40
N ILE A 90 -12.35 3.36 -1.50
CA ILE A 90 -12.37 3.74 -0.09
C ILE A 90 -11.06 4.46 0.22
N THR A 91 -11.16 5.68 0.74
CA THR A 91 -10.02 6.48 1.19
C THR A 91 -9.86 6.36 2.71
N CYS A 92 -8.62 6.40 3.20
CA CYS A 92 -8.25 6.22 4.60
C CYS A 92 -7.22 7.27 5.03
#